data_AF-A0A0N0NL61-F1
#
_entry.id   AF-A0A0N0NL61-F1
#
_cell.length_a   1.000
_cell.length_b   1.000
_cell.length_c   1.000
_cell.angle_alpha   90.00
_cell.angle_beta   90.00
_cell.angle_gamma   90.00
#
_symmetry.space_group_name_H-M   'P 1'
#
loop_
_entity.id
_entity.type
_entity.pdbx_description
1 polymer ?
#
loop_
_entity_poly.entity_id
_entity_poly.type
_entity_poly.pdbx_seq_one_letter_code
_entity_poly.pdbx_strand_id
1 'polypeptide(L)'
;MAVLNGNYRSLYGGELTWSEEDWISSDDRVRGGHSKSHLRCEDGQALFCGHLDTKTLGGAGFASQRTAGELKLNLSEYDGIELIVDHQASDEKKYTFILKDDLLPERDDGREQSTVSWEYDFVAAASAARANGLAKHQTVFIPWHSFTATYRGKPMRDAGRPNVASIKRIIINDAKVQS
;
A
#
# COMPACT_ATOMS: atom_id res chain seq x y z
N MET A 1 4.24 -2.16 -9.95
CA MET A 1 5.09 -3.01 -10.81
C MET A 1 6.43 -3.23 -10.10
N ALA A 2 7.20 -4.28 -10.41
CA ALA A 2 8.58 -4.44 -9.91
C ALA A 2 9.56 -4.06 -11.03
N VAL A 3 10.68 -3.39 -10.72
CA VAL A 3 11.55 -2.75 -11.73
C VAL A 3 13.04 -3.09 -11.53
N LEU A 4 13.75 -3.37 -12.62
CA LEU A 4 15.21 -3.61 -12.72
C LEU A 4 15.74 -3.04 -14.04
N ASN A 5 16.70 -2.10 -14.00
CA ASN A 5 17.42 -1.62 -15.21
C ASN A 5 16.51 -1.27 -16.42
N GLY A 6 15.32 -0.72 -16.18
CA GLY A 6 14.34 -0.39 -17.23
C GLY A 6 13.44 -1.54 -17.68
N ASN A 7 13.70 -2.79 -17.24
CA ASN A 7 12.76 -3.90 -17.33
C ASN A 7 11.80 -3.86 -16.15
N TYR A 8 10.55 -4.26 -16.38
CA TYR A 8 9.55 -4.34 -15.34
C TYR A 8 8.79 -5.65 -15.37
N ARG A 9 8.18 -6.00 -14.24
CA ARG A 9 7.13 -7.00 -14.13
C ARG A 9 5.87 -6.35 -13.59
N SER A 10 4.77 -6.47 -14.32
CA SER A 10 3.45 -6.14 -13.79
C SER A 10 3.12 -7.04 -12.60
N LEU A 11 2.72 -6.41 -11.48
CA LEU A 11 2.16 -7.11 -10.31
C LEU A 11 0.63 -6.96 -10.30
N TYR A 12 0.17 -5.75 -10.62
CA TYR A 12 -1.21 -5.37 -10.86
C TYR A 12 -1.22 -4.30 -11.95
N GLY A 13 -2.23 -4.29 -12.82
CA GLY A 13 -2.30 -3.37 -13.96
C GLY A 13 -1.18 -3.58 -15.00
N GLY A 14 -1.11 -2.65 -15.97
CA GLY A 14 -0.15 -2.74 -17.08
C GLY A 14 -0.46 -3.92 -17.99
N GLU A 15 0.44 -4.90 -18.05
CA GLU A 15 0.23 -6.16 -18.78
C GLU A 15 -0.75 -7.12 -18.06
N LEU A 16 -1.08 -6.85 -16.80
CA LEU A 16 -2.08 -7.55 -16.02
C LEU A 16 -3.35 -6.69 -15.87
N THR A 17 -4.46 -7.32 -15.52
CA THR A 17 -5.70 -6.60 -15.20
C THR A 17 -5.83 -6.43 -13.69
N TRP A 18 -6.43 -5.32 -13.26
CA TRP A 18 -6.87 -5.17 -11.88
C TRP A 18 -8.14 -5.97 -11.62
N SER A 19 -8.22 -6.63 -10.47
CA SER A 19 -9.43 -7.28 -9.97
C SER A 19 -9.73 -6.80 -8.56
N GLU A 20 -10.98 -6.42 -8.29
CA GLU A 20 -11.42 -6.06 -6.93
C GLU A 20 -11.32 -7.26 -5.99
N GLU A 21 -11.51 -8.48 -6.50
CA GLU A 21 -11.45 -9.72 -5.72
C GLU A 21 -10.05 -10.01 -5.16
N ASP A 22 -9.01 -9.44 -5.78
CA ASP A 22 -7.63 -9.57 -5.30
C ASP A 22 -7.37 -8.71 -4.06
N TRP A 23 -8.33 -7.89 -3.63
CA TRP A 23 -8.17 -6.92 -2.54
C TRP A 23 -9.32 -6.98 -1.55
N ILE A 24 -9.00 -6.81 -0.27
CA ILE A 24 -9.98 -6.77 0.81
C ILE A 24 -9.70 -5.62 1.77
N SER A 25 -10.78 -5.07 2.32
CA SER A 25 -10.69 -4.02 3.33
C SER A 25 -10.07 -4.53 4.62
N SER A 26 -9.17 -3.75 5.19
CA SER A 26 -8.55 -3.95 6.49
C SER A 26 -8.59 -2.63 7.26
N ASP A 27 -9.79 -2.18 7.60
CA ASP A 27 -10.04 -0.90 8.29
C ASP A 27 -10.09 -1.05 9.82
N ASP A 28 -10.13 0.08 10.52
CA ASP A 28 -10.20 0.17 11.98
C ASP A 28 -11.51 -0.32 12.63
N ARG A 29 -12.49 -0.77 11.84
CA ARG A 29 -13.83 -1.20 12.30
C ARG A 29 -13.80 -2.31 13.34
N VAL A 30 -12.81 -3.21 13.28
CA VAL A 30 -12.61 -4.29 14.26
C VAL A 30 -12.24 -3.78 15.66
N ARG A 31 -11.86 -2.50 15.77
CA ARG A 31 -11.57 -1.78 17.02
C ARG A 31 -12.66 -0.78 17.39
N GLY A 32 -13.80 -0.81 16.71
CA GLY A 32 -14.89 0.15 16.88
C GLY A 32 -14.67 1.47 16.14
N GLY A 33 -13.72 1.55 15.21
CA GLY A 33 -13.57 2.71 14.33
C GLY A 33 -14.65 2.79 13.26
N HIS A 34 -14.76 3.97 12.63
CA HIS A 34 -15.76 4.25 11.59
C HIS A 34 -15.16 4.44 10.19
N SER A 35 -13.87 4.15 10.03
CA SER A 35 -13.21 4.24 8.72
C SER A 35 -13.70 3.15 7.78
N LYS A 36 -13.75 3.47 6.50
CA LYS A 36 -14.13 2.54 5.42
C LYS A 36 -13.28 2.83 4.21
N SER A 37 -12.60 1.82 3.69
CA SER A 37 -11.91 1.89 2.40
C SER A 37 -12.56 0.96 1.37
N HIS A 38 -12.32 1.28 0.11
CA HIS A 38 -12.71 0.50 -1.06
C HIS A 38 -11.58 0.54 -2.08
N LEU A 39 -11.39 -0.55 -2.80
CA LEU A 39 -10.63 -0.59 -4.04
C LEU A 39 -11.61 -0.97 -5.15
N ARG A 40 -11.75 -0.10 -6.15
CA ARG A 40 -12.64 -0.30 -7.30
C ARG A 40 -11.81 -0.43 -8.57
N CYS A 41 -12.23 -1.28 -9.50
CA CYS A 41 -11.51 -1.49 -10.75
C CYS A 41 -12.34 -0.99 -11.94
N GLU A 42 -11.86 0.04 -12.62
CA GLU A 42 -12.53 0.66 -13.76
C GLU A 42 -11.47 0.99 -14.84
N ASP A 43 -11.78 0.75 -16.11
CA ASP A 43 -10.93 1.06 -17.27
C ASP A 43 -9.46 0.57 -17.16
N GLY A 44 -9.26 -0.59 -16.54
CA GLY A 44 -7.92 -1.18 -16.37
C GLY A 44 -7.06 -0.49 -15.30
N GLN A 45 -7.66 0.38 -14.48
CA GLN A 45 -7.05 1.03 -13.32
C GLN A 45 -7.73 0.57 -12.03
N ALA A 46 -7.07 0.81 -10.89
CA ALA A 46 -7.66 0.66 -9.57
C ALA A 46 -7.78 2.02 -8.87
N LEU A 47 -8.97 2.31 -8.37
CA LEU A 47 -9.29 3.47 -7.55
C LEU A 47 -9.36 3.05 -6.08
N PHE A 48 -8.41 3.53 -5.29
CA PHE A 48 -8.49 3.47 -3.83
C PHE A 48 -9.28 4.68 -3.33
N CYS A 49 -10.41 4.46 -2.65
CA CYS A 49 -11.26 5.53 -2.14
C CYS A 49 -11.96 5.14 -0.84
N GLY A 50 -12.52 6.12 -0.13
CA GLY A 50 -13.22 5.84 1.12
C GLY A 50 -13.31 7.04 2.06
N HIS A 51 -13.54 6.74 3.33
CA HIS A 51 -13.62 7.70 4.41
C HIS A 51 -12.71 7.26 5.56
N LEU A 52 -11.76 8.13 5.92
CA LEU A 52 -10.93 7.98 7.11
C LEU A 52 -11.53 8.80 8.26
N ASP A 53 -11.95 8.11 9.33
CA ASP A 53 -12.38 8.76 10.58
C ASP A 53 -11.25 8.70 11.61
N THR A 54 -10.59 9.83 11.81
CA THR A 54 -9.51 9.94 12.80
C THR A 54 -10.02 10.23 14.22
N LYS A 55 -11.29 10.58 14.42
CA LYS A 55 -11.78 11.09 15.71
C LYS A 55 -12.19 9.98 16.66
N THR A 56 -12.89 8.97 16.16
CA THR A 56 -13.48 7.90 16.99
C THR A 56 -12.46 7.15 17.82
N LEU A 57 -11.25 6.95 17.27
CA LEU A 57 -10.17 6.26 17.95
C LEU A 57 -9.09 7.23 18.47
N GLY A 58 -9.44 8.49 18.73
CA GLY A 58 -8.53 9.47 19.34
C GLY A 58 -7.27 9.73 18.50
N GLY A 59 -7.42 9.82 17.19
CA GLY A 59 -6.33 10.03 16.23
C GLY A 59 -5.73 8.75 15.65
N ALA A 60 -6.19 7.56 16.07
CA ALA A 60 -5.64 6.26 15.64
C ALA A 60 -6.47 5.53 14.58
N GLY A 61 -7.33 6.25 13.84
CA GLY A 61 -8.12 5.68 12.75
C GLY A 61 -7.27 5.34 11.52
N PHE A 62 -7.68 4.33 10.76
CA PHE A 62 -7.05 3.94 9.49
C PHE A 62 -8.05 3.30 8.54
N ALA A 63 -7.88 3.57 7.25
CA ALA A 63 -8.62 2.97 6.16
C ALA A 63 -7.62 2.33 5.19
N SER A 64 -7.69 1.01 4.99
CA SER A 64 -6.67 0.29 4.23
C SER A 64 -7.25 -0.82 3.37
N GLN A 65 -6.65 -1.02 2.20
CA GLN A 65 -6.91 -2.17 1.32
C GLN A 65 -5.66 -3.01 1.25
N ARG A 66 -5.80 -4.33 1.39
CA ARG A 66 -4.70 -5.29 1.30
C ARG A 66 -5.02 -6.37 0.30
N THR A 67 -4.01 -7.03 -0.24
CA THR A 67 -4.23 -8.20 -1.10
C THR A 67 -4.95 -9.31 -0.33
N ALA A 68 -5.87 -9.99 -1.02
CA ALA A 68 -6.58 -11.17 -0.54
C ALA A 68 -5.62 -12.37 -0.48
N GLY A 69 -5.76 -13.20 0.55
CA GLY A 69 -4.90 -14.36 0.76
C GLY A 69 -3.42 -14.03 1.06
N GLU A 70 -2.56 -15.02 0.82
CA GLU A 70 -1.10 -14.92 0.91
C GLU A 70 -0.50 -14.95 -0.49
N LEU A 71 0.30 -13.94 -0.80
CA LEU A 71 1.08 -13.87 -2.03
C LEU A 71 2.32 -14.77 -1.95
N LYS A 72 2.79 -15.24 -3.11
CA LYS A 72 4.03 -15.99 -3.25
C LYS A 72 4.95 -15.28 -4.24
N LEU A 73 5.29 -14.03 -3.93
CA LEU A 73 6.08 -13.18 -4.82
C LEU A 73 7.56 -13.23 -4.45
N ASN A 74 8.38 -13.75 -5.38
CA ASN A 74 9.82 -13.56 -5.37
C ASN A 74 10.18 -12.41 -6.30
N LEU A 75 10.70 -11.33 -5.73
CA LEU A 75 11.10 -10.10 -6.41
C LEU A 75 12.60 -9.81 -6.21
N SER A 76 13.41 -10.82 -5.86
CA SER A 76 14.84 -10.66 -5.54
C SER A 76 15.67 -10.13 -6.70
N GLU A 77 15.20 -10.30 -7.93
CA GLU A 77 15.88 -9.81 -9.13
C GLU A 77 15.62 -8.32 -9.39
N TYR A 78 14.67 -7.70 -8.70
CA TYR A 78 14.29 -6.30 -8.91
C TYR A 78 14.95 -5.38 -7.88
N ASP A 79 15.01 -4.08 -8.16
CA ASP A 79 15.59 -3.06 -7.27
C ASP A 79 14.53 -2.39 -6.36
N GLY A 80 13.25 -2.53 -6.73
CA GLY A 80 12.16 -1.88 -6.01
C GLY A 80 10.78 -2.09 -6.62
N ILE A 81 9.82 -1.36 -6.03
CA ILE A 81 8.44 -1.24 -6.53
C ILE A 81 8.28 0.10 -7.22
N GLU A 82 7.57 0.10 -8.34
CA GLU A 82 7.09 1.31 -8.98
C GLU A 82 5.56 1.39 -8.91
N LEU A 83 5.04 2.52 -8.44
CA LEU A 83 3.63 2.87 -8.45
C LEU A 83 3.37 3.91 -9.55
N ILE A 84 2.34 3.69 -10.35
CA ILE A 84 1.85 4.65 -11.33
C ILE A 84 0.52 5.20 -10.79
N VAL A 85 0.50 6.49 -10.46
CA VAL A 85 -0.63 7.15 -9.80
C VAL A 85 -1.24 8.17 -10.75
N ASP A 86 -2.54 8.11 -10.98
CA ASP A 86 -3.25 9.04 -11.85
C ASP A 86 -3.37 10.43 -11.21
N HIS A 87 -2.87 11.45 -11.90
CA HIS A 87 -2.89 12.84 -11.41
C HIS A 87 -4.30 13.45 -11.36
N GLN A 88 -5.24 12.97 -12.16
CA GLN A 88 -6.60 13.51 -12.24
C GLN A 88 -7.50 12.97 -11.13
N ALA A 89 -7.26 11.73 -10.69
CA ALA A 89 -8.01 11.08 -9.62
C ALA A 89 -7.36 11.24 -8.23
N SER A 90 -6.18 11.85 -8.15
CA SER A 90 -5.44 12.05 -6.90
C SER A 90 -5.99 13.22 -6.06
N ASP A 91 -5.89 13.11 -4.74
CA ASP A 91 -6.44 14.07 -3.78
C ASP A 91 -5.37 14.82 -2.96
N GLU A 92 -4.11 14.77 -3.39
CA GLU A 92 -2.95 15.40 -2.75
C GLU A 92 -2.64 14.91 -1.32
N LYS A 93 -3.30 13.84 -0.86
CA LYS A 93 -3.01 13.28 0.46
C LYS A 93 -1.75 12.43 0.45
N LYS A 94 -1.23 12.23 1.66
CA LYS A 94 -0.19 11.26 1.95
C LYS A 94 -0.84 9.89 2.15
N TYR A 95 -0.27 8.90 1.49
CA TYR A 95 -0.60 7.48 1.64
C TYR A 95 0.65 6.69 2.03
N THR A 96 0.45 5.50 2.57
CA THR A 96 1.52 4.57 2.87
C THR A 96 1.35 3.30 2.04
N PHE A 97 2.39 2.93 1.30
CA PHE A 97 2.52 1.63 0.67
C PHE A 97 3.24 0.68 1.64
N ILE A 98 2.67 -0.49 1.88
CA ILE A 98 3.18 -1.44 2.87
C ILE A 98 3.39 -2.81 2.26
N LEU A 99 4.54 -3.41 2.54
CA LEU A 99 4.83 -4.82 2.27
C LEU A 99 4.85 -5.63 3.56
N LYS A 100 4.41 -6.88 3.47
CA LYS A 100 4.72 -7.92 4.45
C LYS A 100 5.43 -9.08 3.78
N ASP A 101 6.55 -9.47 4.35
CA ASP A 101 7.33 -10.65 4.01
C ASP A 101 7.10 -11.82 4.98
N ASP A 102 6.42 -11.56 6.10
CA ASP A 102 5.98 -12.58 7.03
C ASP A 102 4.49 -12.42 7.43
N LEU A 103 3.84 -13.56 7.57
CA LEU A 103 2.46 -13.72 8.02
C LEU A 103 2.43 -14.90 8.98
N LEU A 104 1.85 -14.68 10.16
CA LEU A 104 1.61 -15.73 11.15
C LEU A 104 0.22 -16.34 10.90
N PRO A 105 0.00 -17.58 11.36
CA PRO A 105 -1.34 -18.18 11.34
C PRO A 105 -2.38 -17.27 12.01
N GLU A 106 -3.62 -17.35 11.54
CA GLU A 106 -4.72 -16.66 12.20
C GLU A 106 -4.84 -17.14 13.66
N ARG A 107 -5.30 -16.22 14.51
CA ARG A 107 -5.62 -16.53 15.91
C ARG A 107 -6.87 -17.41 15.97
N ASP A 108 -7.09 -18.03 17.13
CA ASP A 108 -8.30 -18.81 17.41
C ASP A 108 -9.60 -18.01 17.22
N ASP A 109 -9.55 -16.67 17.34
CA ASP A 109 -10.68 -15.77 17.08
C ASP A 109 -10.82 -15.34 15.60
N GLY A 110 -10.10 -16.00 14.69
CA GLY A 110 -10.08 -15.72 13.25
C GLY A 110 -9.38 -14.41 12.88
N ARG A 111 -8.73 -13.75 13.83
CA ARG A 111 -8.04 -12.48 13.58
C ARG A 111 -6.61 -12.70 13.13
N GLU A 112 -6.18 -11.91 12.16
CA GLU A 112 -4.79 -11.88 11.74
C GLU A 112 -3.89 -11.34 12.86
N GLN A 113 -2.70 -11.95 12.96
CA GLN A 113 -1.67 -11.51 13.88
C GLN A 113 -0.81 -10.41 13.28
N SER A 114 -0.24 -9.58 14.15
CA SER A 114 0.70 -8.54 13.72
C SER A 114 2.08 -9.14 13.47
N THR A 115 2.64 -8.80 12.32
CA THR A 115 4.03 -9.01 11.92
C THR A 115 4.65 -7.66 11.58
N VAL A 116 5.95 -7.64 11.27
CA VAL A 116 6.62 -6.44 10.78
C VAL A 116 5.93 -5.94 9.50
N SER A 117 5.78 -4.62 9.40
CA SER A 117 5.35 -3.90 8.21
C SER A 117 6.53 -3.15 7.63
N TRP A 118 6.74 -3.25 6.32
CA TRP A 118 7.73 -2.46 5.60
C TRP A 118 7.01 -1.33 4.89
N GLU A 119 7.16 -0.11 5.39
CA GLU A 119 6.32 1.03 5.02
C GLU A 119 7.09 2.06 4.20
N TYR A 120 6.42 2.65 3.22
CA TYR A 120 6.91 3.80 2.47
C TYR A 120 5.78 4.81 2.27
N ASP A 121 6.00 6.02 2.75
CA ASP A 121 5.06 7.13 2.59
C ASP A 121 5.28 7.84 1.25
N PHE A 122 4.20 8.16 0.55
CA PHE A 122 4.21 8.98 -0.65
C PHE A 122 3.01 9.92 -0.68
N VAL A 123 3.13 11.00 -1.45
CA VAL A 123 2.01 11.92 -1.73
C VAL A 123 1.46 11.63 -3.11
N ALA A 124 0.15 11.42 -3.21
CA ALA A 124 -0.55 11.28 -4.48
C ALA A 124 -0.75 12.66 -5.09
N ALA A 125 0.25 13.14 -5.85
CA ALA A 125 0.25 14.49 -6.36
C ALA A 125 -0.89 14.69 -7.38
N ALA A 126 -1.66 15.76 -7.24
CA ALA A 126 -2.64 16.14 -8.25
C ALA A 126 -2.00 16.96 -9.39
N SER A 127 -2.70 17.01 -10.52
CA SER A 127 -2.24 17.63 -11.77
C SER A 127 -1.86 19.13 -11.67
N ALA A 128 -2.29 19.85 -10.64
CA ALA A 128 -2.01 21.28 -10.47
C ALA A 128 -0.50 21.60 -10.33
N ALA A 129 0.32 20.62 -9.94
CA ALA A 129 1.76 20.80 -9.75
C ALA A 129 2.60 20.84 -11.05
N ARG A 130 2.01 20.72 -12.26
CA ARG A 130 2.75 20.90 -13.53
C ARG A 130 2.08 21.91 -14.44
N ALA A 131 2.63 23.11 -14.43
CA ALA A 131 2.32 24.24 -15.31
C ALA A 131 2.47 23.95 -16.83
N ASN A 132 2.86 22.74 -17.25
CA ASN A 132 3.11 22.37 -18.65
C ASN A 132 2.28 21.18 -19.17
N GLY A 133 1.23 20.72 -18.45
CA GLY A 133 0.09 19.98 -19.03
C GLY A 133 0.33 18.61 -19.71
N LEU A 134 1.51 17.99 -19.63
CA LEU A 134 1.84 16.82 -20.47
C LEU A 134 1.80 15.45 -19.77
N ALA A 135 1.97 15.37 -18.45
CA ALA A 135 1.99 14.08 -17.76
C ALA A 135 0.65 13.78 -17.09
N LYS A 136 0.00 12.68 -17.48
CA LYS A 136 -1.26 12.20 -16.87
C LYS A 136 -1.05 11.42 -15.57
N HIS A 137 0.18 10.97 -15.30
CA HIS A 137 0.49 10.11 -14.15
C HIS A 137 1.76 10.56 -13.44
N GLN A 138 1.79 10.32 -12.13
CA GLN A 138 2.98 10.34 -11.28
C GLN A 138 3.59 8.94 -11.24
N THR A 139 4.90 8.86 -11.43
CA THR A 139 5.66 7.65 -11.13
C THR A 139 6.31 7.78 -9.76
N VAL A 140 6.08 6.82 -8.87
CA VAL A 140 6.72 6.71 -7.55
C VAL A 140 7.54 5.43 -7.53
N PHE A 141 8.86 5.57 -7.65
CA PHE A 141 9.79 4.45 -7.47
C PHE A 141 10.20 4.34 -6.01
N ILE A 142 10.10 3.12 -5.47
CA ILE A 142 10.32 2.76 -4.08
C ILE A 142 11.42 1.69 -4.05
N PRO A 143 12.71 2.08 -3.90
CA PRO A 143 13.79 1.11 -3.80
C PRO A 143 13.69 0.32 -2.49
N TRP A 144 14.16 -0.94 -2.47
CA TRP A 144 14.02 -1.80 -1.28
C TRP A 144 14.61 -1.20 0.01
N HIS A 145 15.64 -0.37 -0.13
CA HIS A 145 16.32 0.26 1.00
C HIS A 145 15.60 1.49 1.55
N SER A 146 14.54 1.99 0.92
CA SER A 146 13.78 3.14 1.42
C SER A 146 12.61 2.75 2.33
N PHE A 147 12.31 1.46 2.46
CA PHE A 147 11.28 0.99 3.39
C PHE A 147 11.70 1.17 4.84
N THR A 148 10.80 1.70 5.65
CA THR A 148 10.94 1.79 7.10
C THR A 148 10.18 0.63 7.75
N ALA A 149 10.84 -0.13 8.62
CA ALA A 149 10.18 -1.18 9.37
C ALA A 149 9.34 -0.61 10.52
N THR A 150 8.12 -1.09 10.67
CA THR A 150 7.29 -0.83 11.83
C THR A 150 6.71 -2.12 12.39
N TYR A 151 6.40 -2.12 13.68
CA TYR A 151 5.58 -3.15 14.31
C TYR A 151 4.44 -2.48 15.06
N ARG A 152 3.21 -2.73 14.60
CA ARG A 152 2.00 -2.07 15.12
C ARG A 152 2.12 -0.54 15.11
N GLY A 153 2.63 0.02 14.01
CA GLY A 153 2.80 1.47 13.81
C GLY A 153 3.98 2.09 14.57
N LYS A 154 4.79 1.30 15.27
CA LYS A 154 5.99 1.79 15.96
C LYS A 154 7.25 1.48 15.13
N PRO A 155 8.12 2.48 14.85
CA PRO A 155 9.35 2.24 14.12
C PRO A 155 10.26 1.20 14.78
N MET A 156 10.90 0.35 13.96
CA MET A 156 11.90 -0.62 14.37
C MET A 156 13.26 -0.25 13.78
N ARG A 157 14.22 0.14 14.63
CA ARG A 157 15.51 0.66 14.17
C ARG A 157 16.47 -0.42 13.63
N ASP A 158 16.26 -1.68 14.02
CA ASP A 158 17.20 -2.77 13.74
C ASP A 158 16.55 -3.94 12.96
N ALA A 159 15.44 -3.70 12.28
CA ALA A 159 14.71 -4.76 11.56
C ALA A 159 15.41 -5.26 10.29
N GLY A 160 16.45 -4.54 9.80
CA GLY A 160 17.14 -4.89 8.56
C GLY A 160 16.40 -4.40 7.32
N ARG A 161 16.15 -5.31 6.37
CA ARG A 161 15.51 -5.03 5.06
C ARG A 161 14.40 -6.06 4.80
N PRO A 162 13.39 -5.73 3.98
CA PRO A 162 12.37 -6.71 3.59
C PRO A 162 12.99 -7.91 2.90
N ASN A 163 12.52 -9.11 3.23
CA ASN A 163 12.82 -10.33 2.48
C ASN A 163 12.01 -10.35 1.16
N VAL A 164 12.57 -9.69 0.14
CA VAL A 164 11.95 -9.54 -1.18
C VAL A 164 11.84 -10.84 -1.97
N ALA A 165 12.46 -11.92 -1.51
CA ALA A 165 12.30 -13.26 -2.09
C ALA A 165 10.96 -13.90 -1.73
N SER A 166 10.26 -13.37 -0.72
CA SER A 166 9.06 -13.96 -0.15
C SER A 166 8.08 -12.87 0.30
N ILE A 167 7.69 -11.97 -0.62
CA ILE A 167 6.63 -11.01 -0.34
C ILE A 167 5.29 -11.75 -0.28
N LYS A 168 4.64 -11.63 0.87
CA LYS A 168 3.38 -12.31 1.23
C LYS A 168 2.16 -11.42 1.14
N ARG A 169 2.34 -10.10 1.20
CA ARG A 169 1.21 -9.16 1.16
C ARG A 169 1.62 -7.76 0.73
N ILE A 170 0.70 -7.10 0.04
CA ILE A 170 0.76 -5.68 -0.28
C ILE A 170 -0.44 -4.98 0.36
N ILE A 171 -0.25 -3.76 0.87
CA ILE A 171 -1.29 -2.93 1.50
C ILE A 171 -1.14 -1.49 1.02
N ILE A 172 -2.26 -0.84 0.71
CA ILE A 172 -2.39 0.60 0.51
C ILE A 172 -3.18 1.15 1.69
N ASN A 173 -2.62 2.15 2.35
CA ASN A 173 -3.16 2.68 3.60
C ASN A 173 -3.32 4.20 3.54
N ASP A 174 -4.51 4.66 3.92
CA ASP A 174 -4.77 6.05 4.34
C ASP A 174 -4.85 6.07 5.86
N ALA A 175 -3.81 6.59 6.49
CA ALA A 175 -3.79 6.87 7.91
C ALA A 175 -3.05 8.17 8.17
N LYS A 176 -3.52 8.91 9.17
CA LYS A 176 -2.79 10.08 9.65
C LYS A 176 -1.65 9.58 10.54
N VAL A 177 -0.41 9.75 10.09
CA VAL A 177 0.78 9.57 10.96
C VAL A 177 0.61 10.55 12.12
N GLN A 178 0.56 10.03 13.36
CA GLN A 178 0.61 10.87 14.55
C GLN A 178 1.94 11.64 14.52
N SER A 179 1.84 12.96 14.36
CA SER A 179 2.94 13.90 14.58
C SER A 179 3.21 14.05 16.07
#